data_AF-A0A7M2XFX8-F1
#
_entry.id   AF-A0A7M2XFX8-F1
#
_cell.length_a   1.000
_cell.length_b   1.000
_cell.length_c   1.000
_cell.angle_alpha   90.00
_cell.angle_beta   90.00
_cell.angle_gamma   90.00
#
_symmetry.space_group_name_H-M   'P 1'
#
loop_
_entity.id
_entity.type
_entity.pdbx_description
1 polymer ?
#
loop_
_entity_poly.entity_id
_entity_poly.type
_entity_poly.pdbx_seq_one_letter_code
_entity_poly.pdbx_strand_id
1 'polypeptide(L)'
;MLAAGTVGSDAAPAGLPLVKGQQYLQGQSVTGRRKVEQAERLEQYKLMVEMADRVSQRRQVANSFYLSINTILVGGSAYFGGGTPPLKTALLVSLAGVLVCRYWSRSILSYKTLNTAKFGVINDMERKLVEQPFTEEWARLDPDGDGKKHNSFYETEKFVPRVFVGIYGFQAVTAIPWQSLWQRLLAFAC
;
A
#
# COMPACT_ATOMS: atom_id res chain seq x y z
N MET A 1 -53.44 1.22 -8.79
CA MET A 1 -52.25 2.08 -8.63
C MET A 1 -51.05 1.35 -9.22
N LEU A 2 -50.48 1.94 -10.28
CA LEU A 2 -49.04 2.04 -10.64
C LEU A 2 -48.20 0.75 -10.74
N ALA A 3 -47.30 0.53 -11.70
CA ALA A 3 -47.03 1.00 -13.05
C ALA A 3 -45.90 0.06 -13.53
N ALA A 4 -46.06 -0.66 -14.63
CA ALA A 4 -44.98 -1.46 -15.21
C ALA A 4 -44.69 -0.89 -16.61
N GLY A 5 -43.58 -0.15 -16.66
CA GLY A 5 -43.14 0.65 -17.79
C GLY A 5 -42.81 -0.16 -19.03
N THR A 6 -42.99 0.54 -20.14
CA THR A 6 -42.66 0.21 -21.52
C THR A 6 -41.22 -0.29 -21.67
N VAL A 7 -41.06 -1.59 -21.94
CA VAL A 7 -39.86 -2.10 -22.61
C VAL A 7 -39.96 -1.64 -24.06
N GLY A 8 -39.01 -0.79 -24.47
CA GLY A 8 -38.94 -0.24 -25.82
C GLY A 8 -39.06 -1.32 -26.88
N SER A 9 -40.08 -1.16 -27.71
CA SER A 9 -40.35 -1.97 -28.91
C SER A 9 -39.31 -1.65 -29.97
N ASP A 10 -38.15 -2.30 -29.93
CA ASP A 10 -37.30 -2.46 -31.11
C ASP A 10 -37.94 -3.52 -32.01
N ALA A 11 -39.07 -3.16 -32.64
CA ALA A 11 -39.74 -3.99 -33.61
C ALA A 11 -38.78 -4.23 -34.79
N ALA A 12 -38.44 -5.49 -35.05
CA ALA A 12 -37.69 -5.87 -36.24
C ALA A 12 -38.38 -5.26 -37.49
N PRO A 13 -37.64 -4.63 -38.43
CA PRO A 13 -38.28 -3.96 -39.56
C PRO A 13 -39.12 -4.98 -40.35
N ALA A 14 -40.43 -4.76 -40.36
CA ALA A 14 -41.38 -5.63 -41.06
C ALA A 14 -41.06 -5.63 -42.56
N GLY A 15 -40.53 -6.74 -43.07
CA GLY A 15 -40.21 -6.92 -44.49
C GLY A 15 -38.77 -7.33 -44.83
N LEU A 16 -37.89 -7.60 -43.87
CA LEU A 16 -36.57 -8.14 -44.20
C LEU A 16 -36.67 -9.59 -44.73
N PRO A 17 -36.02 -9.93 -45.87
CA PRO A 17 -35.93 -11.32 -46.34
C PRO A 17 -35.35 -12.21 -45.23
N LEU A 18 -35.85 -13.45 -45.09
CA LEU A 18 -35.53 -14.38 -43.98
C LEU A 18 -34.01 -14.48 -43.68
N VAL A 19 -33.18 -14.43 -44.73
CA VAL A 19 -31.71 -14.42 -44.63
C VAL A 19 -31.16 -13.16 -43.93
N LYS A 20 -31.67 -11.97 -44.27
CA LYS A 20 -31.29 -10.70 -43.60
C LYS A 20 -31.81 -10.65 -42.16
N GLY A 21 -32.98 -11.23 -41.88
CA GLY A 21 -33.51 -11.36 -40.52
C GLY A 21 -32.63 -12.22 -39.62
N GLN A 22 -32.16 -13.37 -40.11
CA GLN A 22 -31.19 -14.21 -39.38
C GLN A 22 -29.85 -13.49 -39.15
N GLN A 23 -29.33 -12.78 -40.15
CA GLN A 23 -28.11 -11.98 -39.99
C GLN A 23 -28.27 -10.88 -38.93
N TYR A 24 -29.43 -10.22 -38.86
CA TYR A 24 -29.72 -9.20 -37.84
C TYR A 24 -29.75 -9.78 -36.42
N LEU A 25 -30.45 -10.90 -36.22
CA LEU A 25 -30.52 -11.59 -34.92
C LEU A 25 -29.13 -12.13 -34.50
N GLN A 26 -28.34 -12.62 -35.46
CA GLN A 26 -26.97 -13.06 -35.21
C GLN A 26 -26.07 -11.88 -34.82
N GLY A 27 -26.17 -10.73 -35.50
CA GLY A 27 -25.46 -9.50 -35.14
C GLY A 27 -25.84 -8.94 -33.76
N GLN A 28 -27.12 -9.00 -33.39
CA GLN A 28 -27.59 -8.61 -32.06
C GLN A 28 -27.08 -9.57 -30.98
N SER A 29 -27.12 -10.89 -31.20
CA SER A 29 -26.63 -11.87 -30.23
C SER A 29 -25.12 -11.74 -29.97
N VAL A 30 -24.32 -11.48 -31.01
CA VAL A 30 -22.87 -11.24 -30.90
C VAL A 30 -22.60 -9.93 -30.16
N THR A 31 -23.37 -8.88 -30.44
CA THR A 31 -23.22 -7.59 -29.76
C THR A 31 -23.64 -7.67 -28.29
N GLY A 32 -24.71 -8.40 -27.99
CA GLY A 32 -25.14 -8.70 -26.62
C GLY A 32 -24.08 -9.48 -25.85
N ARG A 33 -23.50 -10.53 -26.45
CA ARG A 33 -22.43 -11.32 -25.82
C ARG A 33 -21.20 -10.46 -25.50
N ARG A 34 -20.75 -9.61 -26.43
CA ARG A 34 -19.62 -8.69 -26.21
C ARG A 34 -19.87 -7.72 -25.05
N LYS A 35 -21.10 -7.21 -24.92
CA LYS A 35 -21.47 -6.34 -23.79
C LYS A 35 -21.39 -7.07 -22.45
N VAL A 36 -21.84 -8.32 -22.39
CA VAL A 36 -21.75 -9.15 -21.18
C VAL A 36 -20.29 -9.43 -20.82
N GLU A 37 -19.46 -9.82 -21.79
CA GLU A 37 -18.02 -10.07 -21.57
C GLU A 37 -17.28 -8.80 -21.08
N GLN A 38 -17.61 -7.63 -21.64
CA GLN A 38 -17.04 -6.36 -21.19
C GLN A 38 -17.49 -6.00 -19.77
N ALA A 39 -18.76 -6.24 -19.44
CA ALA A 39 -19.28 -5.99 -18.10
C ALA A 39 -18.60 -6.90 -17.06
N GLU A 40 -18.41 -8.18 -17.36
CA GLU A 40 -17.73 -9.13 -16.48
C GLU A 40 -16.26 -8.72 -16.24
N ARG A 41 -15.54 -8.33 -17.29
CA ARG A 41 -14.17 -7.81 -17.17
C ARG A 41 -14.10 -6.57 -16.30
N LEU A 42 -15.04 -5.64 -16.47
CA LEU A 42 -15.11 -4.41 -15.69
C LEU A 42 -15.41 -4.72 -14.21
N GLU A 43 -16.26 -5.71 -13.93
CA GLU A 43 -16.55 -6.15 -12.56
C GLU A 43 -15.31 -6.74 -11.88
N GLN A 44 -14.61 -7.66 -12.55
CA GLN A 44 -13.35 -8.21 -12.03
C GLN A 44 -12.31 -7.12 -11.80
N TYR A 45 -12.20 -6.16 -12.71
CA TYR A 45 -11.30 -5.01 -12.58
C TYR A 45 -11.64 -4.17 -11.35
N LYS A 46 -12.92 -3.81 -11.16
CA LYS A 46 -13.38 -3.05 -9.99
C LYS A 46 -13.04 -3.76 -8.68
N LEU A 47 -13.28 -5.07 -8.59
CA LEU A 47 -12.94 -5.87 -7.42
C LEU A 47 -11.42 -5.85 -7.13
N MET A 48 -10.60 -5.97 -8.17
CA MET A 48 -9.15 -5.94 -8.02
C MET A 48 -8.63 -4.57 -7.55
N VAL A 49 -9.17 -3.49 -8.10
CA VAL A 49 -8.87 -2.10 -7.69
C VAL A 49 -9.27 -1.88 -6.23
N GLU A 50 -10.47 -2.30 -5.85
CA GLU A 50 -10.94 -2.20 -4.47
C GLU A 50 -10.05 -2.99 -3.50
N MET A 51 -9.61 -4.20 -3.88
CA MET A 51 -8.66 -4.97 -3.09
C MET A 51 -7.30 -4.29 -2.95
N ALA A 52 -6.81 -3.59 -3.99
CA ALA A 52 -5.57 -2.83 -3.94
C ALA A 52 -5.69 -1.60 -3.01
N ASP A 53 -6.82 -0.89 -3.05
CA ASP A 53 -7.09 0.21 -2.11
C ASP A 53 -7.17 -0.31 -0.67
N ARG A 54 -7.91 -1.39 -0.41
CA ARG A 54 -7.99 -2.01 0.92
C ARG A 54 -6.61 -2.38 1.49
N VAL A 55 -5.68 -2.85 0.65
CA VAL A 55 -4.29 -3.11 1.10
C VAL A 55 -3.56 -1.81 1.45
N SER A 56 -3.75 -0.76 0.65
CA SER A 56 -3.19 0.56 0.93
C SER A 56 -3.73 1.17 2.23
N GLN A 57 -5.02 1.00 2.52
CA GLN A 57 -5.62 1.38 3.81
C GLN A 57 -5.03 0.56 4.98
N ARG A 58 -4.86 -0.76 4.81
CA ARG A 58 -4.21 -1.61 5.83
C ARG A 58 -2.77 -1.16 6.13
N ARG A 59 -2.02 -0.71 5.11
CA ARG A 59 -0.68 -0.14 5.29
C ARG A 59 -0.73 1.14 6.15
N GLN A 60 -1.67 2.04 5.89
CA GLN A 60 -1.86 3.26 6.71
C GLN A 60 -2.14 2.92 8.17
N VAL A 61 -3.05 1.98 8.42
CA VAL A 61 -3.37 1.50 9.78
C VAL A 61 -2.13 0.88 10.45
N ALA A 62 -1.38 0.05 9.74
CA ALA A 62 -0.14 -0.55 10.27
C ALA A 62 0.91 0.51 10.60
N ASN A 63 1.10 1.53 9.75
CA ASN A 63 2.02 2.63 10.01
C ASN A 63 1.65 3.39 11.28
N SER A 64 0.37 3.73 11.45
CA SER A 64 -0.12 4.38 12.66
C SER A 64 0.06 3.52 13.91
N PHE A 65 -0.16 2.20 13.80
CA PHE A 65 0.09 1.26 14.90
C PHE A 65 1.55 1.26 15.36
N TYR A 66 2.50 1.17 14.41
CA TYR A 66 3.92 1.22 14.75
C TYR A 66 4.33 2.57 15.34
N LEU A 67 3.79 3.67 14.82
CA LEU A 67 4.05 5.00 15.37
C LEU A 67 3.59 5.09 16.83
N SER A 68 2.39 4.60 17.14
CA SER A 68 1.86 4.57 18.51
C SER A 68 2.73 3.75 19.46
N ILE A 69 3.15 2.55 19.07
CA ILE A 69 4.04 1.72 19.90
C ILE A 69 5.36 2.44 20.18
N ASN A 70 6.01 3.00 19.15
CA ASN A 70 7.27 3.71 19.34
C ASN A 70 7.10 4.96 20.19
N THR A 71 5.99 5.69 20.02
CA THR A 71 5.66 6.86 20.86
C THR A 71 5.50 6.47 22.33
N ILE A 72 4.81 5.35 22.61
CA ILE A 72 4.66 4.83 23.97
C ILE A 72 6.01 4.39 24.55
N LEU A 73 6.84 3.69 23.76
CA LEU A 73 8.15 3.24 24.22
C LEU A 73 9.09 4.42 24.53
N VAL A 74 9.19 5.39 23.64
CA VAL A 74 10.02 6.58 23.83
C VAL A 74 9.46 7.45 24.95
N GLY A 75 8.18 7.81 24.90
CA GLY A 75 7.52 8.64 25.90
C GLY A 75 7.51 8.00 27.28
N GLY A 76 7.23 6.70 27.37
CA GLY A 76 7.32 5.93 28.62
C GLY A 76 8.74 5.92 29.18
N SER A 77 9.75 5.69 28.35
CA SER A 77 11.15 5.72 28.80
C SER A 77 11.57 7.10 29.34
N ALA A 78 11.07 8.19 28.75
CA ALA A 78 11.32 9.54 29.22
C ALA A 78 10.54 9.86 30.51
N TYR A 79 9.29 9.42 30.63
CA TYR A 79 8.43 9.67 31.78
C TYR A 79 8.88 8.92 33.05
N PHE A 80 9.22 7.63 32.92
CA PHE A 80 9.75 6.84 34.03
C PHE A 80 11.23 7.18 34.34
N GLY A 81 11.88 7.92 33.45
CA GLY A 81 13.27 8.36 33.54
C GLY A 81 13.49 9.65 34.34
N GLY A 82 12.69 9.94 35.38
CA GLY A 82 12.94 11.07 36.29
C GLY A 82 14.33 11.08 36.95
N GLY A 83 15.13 10.01 36.76
CA GLY A 83 16.58 9.93 36.89
C GLY A 83 17.16 8.96 35.85
N THR A 84 18.46 8.63 35.90
CA THR A 84 19.06 7.66 34.96
C THR A 84 18.43 6.27 35.14
N PRO A 85 17.68 5.75 34.14
CA PRO A 85 17.09 4.42 34.25
C PRO A 85 18.19 3.36 34.43
N PRO A 86 17.93 2.25 35.14
CA PRO A 86 18.89 1.17 35.23
C PRO A 86 19.36 0.75 33.84
N LEU A 87 20.67 0.60 33.65
CA LEU A 87 21.29 0.27 32.36
C LEU A 87 20.56 -0.87 31.64
N LYS A 88 20.21 -1.93 32.38
CA LYS A 88 19.47 -3.08 31.85
C LYS A 88 18.12 -2.68 31.26
N THR A 89 17.33 -1.87 31.96
CA THR A 89 16.01 -1.42 31.49
C THR A 89 16.13 -0.53 30.26
N ALA A 90 17.08 0.41 30.26
CA ALA A 90 17.32 1.30 29.13
C ALA A 90 17.73 0.53 27.87
N LEU A 91 18.63 -0.43 28.00
CA LEU A 91 19.07 -1.29 26.90
C LEU A 91 17.96 -2.23 26.41
N LEU A 92 17.15 -2.80 27.31
CA LEU A 92 16.02 -3.65 26.92
C LEU A 92 14.96 -2.87 26.14
N VAL A 93 14.60 -1.66 26.59
CA VAL A 93 13.65 -0.79 25.87
C VAL A 93 14.22 -0.38 24.51
N SER A 94 15.51 -0.01 24.46
CA SER A 94 16.19 0.36 23.21
C SER A 94 16.21 -0.83 22.22
N LEU A 95 16.54 -2.04 22.70
CA LEU A 95 16.52 -3.25 21.88
C LEU A 95 15.11 -3.56 21.37
N ALA A 96 14.10 -3.52 22.23
CA ALA A 96 12.71 -3.73 21.85
C ALA A 96 12.27 -2.71 20.78
N GLY A 97 12.59 -1.43 20.96
CA GLY A 97 12.30 -0.37 20.02
C GLY A 97 12.96 -0.57 18.64
N VAL A 98 14.24 -0.94 18.63
CA VAL A 98 14.96 -1.27 17.39
C VAL A 98 14.34 -2.47 16.67
N LEU A 99 13.95 -3.51 17.41
CA LEU A 99 13.26 -4.67 16.84
C LEU A 99 11.92 -4.25 16.22
N VAL A 100 11.10 -3.45 16.92
CA VAL A 100 9.85 -2.91 16.38
C VAL A 100 10.10 -2.11 15.11
N CYS A 101 11.11 -1.24 15.06
CA CYS A 101 11.48 -0.48 13.86
C CYS A 101 11.94 -1.39 12.71
N ARG A 102 12.63 -2.48 13.02
CA ARG A 102 13.06 -3.48 12.03
C ARG A 102 11.87 -4.22 11.42
N TYR A 103 10.88 -4.58 12.25
CA TYR A 103 9.61 -5.15 11.79
C TYR A 103 8.80 -4.15 10.98
N TRP A 104 8.70 -2.90 11.43
CA TRP A 104 8.01 -1.84 10.69
C TRP A 104 8.60 -1.66 9.28
N SER A 105 9.94 -1.60 9.17
CA SER A 105 10.62 -1.50 7.88
C SER A 105 10.32 -2.68 6.96
N ARG A 106 10.23 -3.90 7.51
CA ARG A 106 9.85 -5.12 6.78
C ARG A 106 8.40 -5.06 6.30
N SER A 107 7.49 -4.59 7.14
CA SER A 107 6.08 -4.42 6.79
C SER A 107 5.90 -3.43 5.65
N ILE A 108 6.57 -2.26 5.70
CA ILE A 108 6.55 -1.27 4.60
C ILE A 108 6.98 -1.91 3.27
N LEU A 109 8.09 -2.67 3.28
CA LEU A 109 8.58 -3.35 2.07
C LEU A 109 7.60 -4.40 1.57
N SER A 110 7.00 -5.18 2.47
CA SER A 110 6.00 -6.20 2.11
C SER A 110 4.79 -5.58 1.40
N TYR A 111 4.25 -4.48 1.94
CA TYR A 111 3.14 -3.76 1.32
C TYR A 111 3.51 -3.16 -0.02
N LYS A 112 4.72 -2.59 -0.16
CA LYS A 112 5.24 -2.10 -1.44
C LYS A 112 5.23 -3.21 -2.49
N THR A 113 5.89 -4.34 -2.20
CA THR A 113 6.02 -5.45 -3.13
C THR A 113 4.66 -6.02 -3.53
N LEU A 114 3.74 -6.20 -2.58
CA LEU A 114 2.40 -6.70 -2.86
C LEU A 114 1.60 -5.73 -3.72
N ASN A 115 1.63 -4.43 -3.42
CA ASN A 115 0.92 -3.43 -4.22
C ASN A 115 1.50 -3.33 -5.62
N THR A 116 2.82 -3.35 -5.79
CA THR A 116 3.44 -3.38 -7.12
C THR A 116 2.96 -4.57 -7.95
N ALA A 117 2.88 -5.77 -7.35
CA ALA A 117 2.35 -6.95 -8.04
C ALA A 117 0.85 -6.80 -8.38
N LYS A 118 0.04 -6.29 -7.45
CA LYS A 118 -1.40 -6.06 -7.68
C LYS A 118 -1.64 -5.06 -8.81
N PHE A 119 -0.94 -3.93 -8.82
CA PHE A 119 -1.05 -2.93 -9.87
C PHE A 119 -0.56 -3.46 -11.22
N GLY A 120 0.45 -4.34 -11.26
CA GLY A 120 0.83 -5.05 -12.47
C GLY A 120 -0.36 -5.83 -13.06
N VAL A 121 -1.04 -6.64 -12.25
CA VAL A 121 -2.23 -7.39 -12.69
C VAL A 121 -3.38 -6.46 -13.08
N ILE A 122 -3.62 -5.38 -12.34
CA ILE A 122 -4.67 -4.40 -12.65
C ILE A 122 -4.41 -3.76 -14.01
N ASN A 123 -3.18 -3.32 -14.29
CA ASN A 123 -2.81 -2.73 -15.58
C ASN A 123 -2.93 -3.76 -16.72
N ASP A 124 -2.61 -5.04 -16.46
CA ASP A 124 -2.80 -6.11 -17.45
C ASP A 124 -4.27 -6.38 -17.78
N MET A 125 -5.16 -6.20 -16.81
CA MET A 125 -6.61 -6.25 -17.01
C MET A 125 -7.11 -5.00 -17.73
N GLU A 126 -6.58 -3.83 -17.35
CA GLU A 126 -6.94 -2.52 -17.89
C GLU A 126 -6.71 -2.44 -19.40
N ARG A 127 -5.64 -3.05 -19.93
CA ARG A 127 -5.37 -3.14 -21.38
C ARG A 127 -6.48 -3.83 -22.21
N LYS A 128 -7.42 -4.53 -21.55
CA LYS A 128 -8.57 -5.20 -22.19
C LYS A 128 -9.86 -4.39 -22.06
N LEU A 129 -9.83 -3.27 -21.35
CA LEU A 129 -10.94 -2.33 -21.22
C LEU A 129 -10.85 -1.24 -22.29
N VAL A 130 -11.95 -0.50 -22.44
CA VAL A 130 -12.03 0.62 -23.40
C VAL A 130 -11.16 1.78 -22.96
N GLU A 131 -11.15 2.06 -21.66
CA GLU A 131 -10.42 3.15 -21.04
C GLU A 131 -9.33 2.61 -20.11
N GLN A 132 -8.20 3.33 -20.03
CA GLN A 132 -7.02 2.91 -19.27
C GLN A 132 -6.52 3.98 -18.28
N PRO A 133 -7.35 4.39 -17.31
CA PRO A 133 -7.05 5.51 -16.42
C PRO A 133 -5.73 5.36 -15.64
N PHE A 134 -5.37 4.19 -15.11
CA PHE A 134 -4.13 4.01 -14.36
C PHE A 134 -2.91 4.05 -15.26
N THR A 135 -2.98 3.45 -16.44
CA THR A 135 -1.91 3.54 -17.44
C THR A 135 -1.65 4.99 -17.83
N GLU A 136 -2.71 5.78 -18.06
CA GLU A 136 -2.55 7.20 -18.35
C GLU A 136 -2.06 8.02 -17.14
N GLU A 137 -2.52 7.70 -15.93
CA GLU A 137 -2.03 8.33 -14.70
C GLU A 137 -0.52 8.13 -14.55
N TRP A 138 -0.03 6.90 -14.73
CA TRP A 138 1.39 6.58 -14.71
C TRP A 138 2.17 7.33 -15.78
N ALA A 139 1.65 7.41 -17.01
CA ALA A 139 2.28 8.17 -18.09
C ALA A 139 2.39 9.68 -17.79
N ARG A 140 1.44 10.24 -17.03
CA ARG A 140 1.48 11.66 -16.60
C ARG A 140 2.40 11.88 -15.40
N LEU A 141 2.50 10.89 -14.49
CA LEU A 141 3.37 10.94 -13.32
C LEU A 141 4.85 10.75 -13.68
N ASP A 142 5.15 9.94 -14.69
CA ASP A 142 6.50 9.61 -15.14
C ASP A 142 6.60 9.61 -16.68
N PRO A 143 6.53 10.81 -17.32
CA PRO A 143 6.54 10.94 -18.77
C PRO A 143 7.86 10.51 -19.42
N ASP A 144 8.97 10.60 -18.69
CA ASP A 144 10.31 10.24 -19.16
C ASP A 144 10.60 8.74 -18.95
N GLY A 145 9.71 8.01 -18.26
CA GLY A 145 9.86 6.60 -17.92
C GLY A 145 11.10 6.29 -17.08
N ASP A 146 11.67 7.32 -16.44
CA ASP A 146 12.94 7.23 -15.73
C ASP A 146 12.75 6.99 -14.23
N GLY A 147 11.50 7.03 -13.76
CA GLY A 147 11.09 6.80 -12.37
C GLY A 147 11.56 7.88 -11.40
N LYS A 148 12.23 8.94 -11.87
CA LYS A 148 12.88 9.93 -11.00
C LYS A 148 11.94 11.03 -10.52
N LYS A 149 10.89 11.32 -11.30
CA LYS A 149 9.92 12.36 -10.97
C LYS A 149 8.92 11.90 -9.90
N HIS A 150 8.67 10.61 -9.79
CA HIS A 150 7.75 10.04 -8.80
C HIS A 150 8.47 9.73 -7.48
N ASN A 151 8.44 10.69 -6.54
CA ASN A 151 8.81 10.41 -5.15
C ASN A 151 7.75 9.50 -4.53
N SER A 152 7.99 8.20 -4.55
CA SER A 152 7.08 7.22 -3.96
C SER A 152 6.90 7.50 -2.47
N PHE A 153 5.67 7.45 -1.98
CA PHE A 153 5.36 7.52 -0.54
C PHE A 153 6.23 6.56 0.31
N TYR A 154 6.68 5.46 -0.29
CA TYR A 154 7.65 4.53 0.28
C TYR A 154 8.95 5.20 0.77
N GLU A 155 9.47 6.19 0.04
CA GLU A 155 10.73 6.87 0.35
C GLU A 155 10.63 7.68 1.65
N THR A 156 9.48 8.31 1.89
CA THR A 156 9.20 9.02 3.14
C THR A 156 8.89 8.05 4.28
N GLU A 157 8.11 6.99 4.00
CA GLU A 157 7.74 5.99 5.01
C GLU A 157 8.95 5.23 5.58
N LYS A 158 9.96 4.91 4.75
CA LYS A 158 11.17 4.22 5.23
C LYS A 158 12.08 5.09 6.10
N PHE A 159 11.90 6.43 6.08
CA PHE A 159 12.70 7.34 6.89
C PHE A 159 12.28 7.29 8.36
N VAL A 160 10.97 7.19 8.64
CA VAL A 160 10.44 7.25 10.01
C VAL A 160 11.01 6.16 10.94
N PRO A 161 11.06 4.87 10.56
CA PRO A 161 11.68 3.85 11.40
C PRO A 161 13.17 4.12 11.69
N ARG A 162 13.91 4.74 10.75
CA ARG A 162 15.33 5.06 10.94
C ARG A 162 15.53 6.15 11.98
N VAL A 163 14.64 7.14 12.01
CA VAL A 163 14.64 8.17 13.05
C VAL A 163 14.48 7.54 14.43
N PHE A 164 13.52 6.63 14.60
CA PHE A 164 13.33 5.93 15.88
C PHE A 164 14.52 5.03 16.25
N VAL A 165 15.13 4.33 15.28
CA VAL A 165 16.39 3.60 15.53
C VAL A 165 17.48 4.53 16.04
N GLY A 166 17.60 5.74 15.47
CA GLY A 166 18.52 6.78 15.95
C GLY A 166 18.22 7.21 17.39
N ILE A 167 16.94 7.41 17.74
CA ILE A 167 16.51 7.75 19.10
C ILE A 167 16.89 6.64 20.09
N TYR A 168 16.59 5.38 19.78
CA TYR A 168 16.96 4.25 20.65
C TYR A 168 18.47 4.05 20.73
N GLY A 169 19.21 4.32 19.65
CA GLY A 169 20.68 4.31 19.66
C GLY A 169 21.23 5.38 20.59
N PHE A 170 20.72 6.60 20.51
CA PHE A 170 21.08 7.69 21.41
C PHE A 170 20.77 7.36 22.87
N GLN A 171 19.57 6.82 23.14
CA GLN A 171 19.17 6.35 24.47
C GLN A 171 20.12 5.27 25.02
N ALA A 172 20.53 4.31 24.19
CA ALA A 172 21.48 3.27 24.61
C ALA A 172 22.86 3.86 24.91
N VAL A 173 23.34 4.81 24.10
CA VAL A 173 24.65 5.48 24.29
C VAL A 173 24.68 6.32 25.56
N THR A 174 23.61 7.05 25.88
CA THR A 174 23.54 7.87 27.10
C THR A 174 23.37 7.03 28.36
N ALA A 175 22.77 5.84 28.25
CA ALA A 175 22.63 4.92 29.38
C ALA A 175 23.97 4.29 29.82
N ILE A 176 24.97 4.20 28.94
CA ILE A 176 26.27 3.59 29.24
C ILE A 176 27.12 4.55 30.08
N PRO A 177 27.64 4.13 31.25
CA PRO A 177 28.47 4.98 32.10
C PRO A 177 29.90 5.09 31.53
N TRP A 178 30.11 5.99 30.56
CA TRP A 178 31.39 6.12 29.86
C TRP A 178 32.59 6.39 30.77
N GLN A 179 32.38 7.09 31.88
CA GLN A 179 33.43 7.42 32.85
C GLN A 179 34.03 6.16 33.51
N SER A 180 33.19 5.21 33.92
CA SER A 180 33.67 3.98 34.57
C SER A 180 34.27 2.99 33.57
N LEU A 181 33.84 3.03 32.31
CA LEU A 181 34.46 2.31 31.19
C LEU A 181 35.88 2.83 30.91
N TRP A 182 36.06 4.15 30.83
CA TRP A 182 37.38 4.74 30.62
C TRP A 182 38.36 4.43 31.75
N GLN A 183 37.91 4.51 33.00
CA GLN A 183 38.76 4.17 34.15
C GLN A 183 39.21 2.71 34.13
N ARG A 184 38.32 1.77 33.77
CA ARG A 184 38.67 0.34 33.63
C ARG A 184 39.65 0.11 32.50
N LEU A 185 39.47 0.75 31.34
CA LEU A 185 40.38 0.61 30.21
C LEU A 185 41.77 1.13 30.52
N LEU A 186 41.87 2.30 31.18
CA LEU A 186 43.15 2.84 31.63
C LEU A 186 43.82 1.94 32.68
N ALA A 187 43.05 1.35 33.59
CA ALA A 187 43.58 0.42 34.59
C ALA A 187 44.09 -0.91 34.01
N PHE A 188 43.65 -1.31 32.81
CA PHE A 188 44.18 -2.47 32.09
C PHE A 188 45.39 -2.14 31.21
N ALA A 189 45.65 -0.86 30.94
CA ALA A 189 46.75 -0.38 30.09
C ALA A 189 48.02 -0.01 30.88
N CYS A 190 47.91 0.17 32.19
CA CYS A 190 49.05 0.23 33.14
C CYS A 190 49.34 -1.17 33.70
#